data_AF-A0A485PNB0-F1
#
_entry.id   AF-A0A485PNB0-F1
#
_cell.length_a   1.000
_cell.length_b   1.000
_cell.length_c   1.000
_cell.angle_alpha   90.00
_cell.angle_beta   90.00
_cell.angle_gamma   90.00
#
_symmetry.space_group_name_H-M   'P 1'
#
loop_
_entity.id
_entity.type
_entity.pdbx_description
1 polymer ?
#
loop_
_entity_poly.entity_id
_entity_poly.type
_entity_poly.pdbx_seq_one_letter_code
_entity_poly.pdbx_strand_id
1 'polypeptide(L)'
;MTDLKEGVCLSAFWYSHEQCCWTSNETTFEDRDKCPLWQKWSELLVNQSEGASAYILNYLMYILWALLFAFLAVSLVRVFAPYACGSGIPEIKTILSGFIIRGYLGKWTLLIKTVTLVLVVSSGLSLGKEGPLVHVACCCGNFFSSLFSKYSKNEGKRREVS
;
A
#
# COMPACT_ATOMS: atom_id res chain seq x y z
N MET A 1 -7.68 -2.72 -4.93
CA MET A 1 -8.05 -2.25 -3.57
C MET A 1 -8.28 -0.75 -3.52
N THR A 2 -7.62 0.04 -4.36
CA THR A 2 -7.93 1.46 -4.56
C THR A 2 -9.40 1.70 -4.91
N ASP A 3 -10.00 0.74 -5.62
CA ASP A 3 -11.39 0.77 -6.13
C ASP A 3 -12.44 0.82 -5.01
N LEU A 4 -12.10 0.40 -3.78
CA LEU A 4 -13.02 0.39 -2.64
C LEU A 4 -13.52 1.80 -2.26
N LYS A 5 -12.76 2.84 -2.63
CA LYS A 5 -13.17 4.23 -2.39
C LYS A 5 -14.29 4.69 -3.32
N GLU A 6 -14.42 4.04 -4.46
CA GLU A 6 -15.35 4.43 -5.53
C GLU A 6 -16.64 3.60 -5.45
N GLY A 7 -16.54 2.36 -5.00
CA GLY A 7 -17.70 1.50 -4.79
C GLY A 7 -17.33 0.13 -4.24
N VAL A 8 -18.32 -0.75 -4.19
CA VAL A 8 -18.17 -2.13 -3.73
C VAL A 8 -18.93 -3.09 -4.64
N CYS A 9 -18.43 -4.31 -4.72
CA CYS A 9 -19.11 -5.40 -5.43
C CYS A 9 -20.15 -6.06 -4.50
N LEU A 10 -21.37 -6.28 -5.00
CA LEU A 10 -22.45 -6.92 -4.24
C LEU A 10 -22.14 -8.36 -3.82
N SER A 11 -21.38 -9.10 -4.63
CA SER A 11 -21.03 -10.50 -4.35
C SER A 11 -20.00 -10.62 -3.21
N ALA A 12 -18.97 -9.78 -3.21
CA ALA A 12 -17.99 -9.72 -2.13
C ALA A 12 -17.24 -8.38 -2.12
N PHE A 13 -17.14 -7.75 -0.96
CA PHE A 13 -16.57 -6.41 -0.80
C PHE A 13 -15.07 -6.30 -1.16
N TRP A 14 -14.31 -7.40 -1.12
CA TRP A 14 -12.86 -7.39 -1.38
C TRP A 14 -12.52 -7.36 -2.88
N TYR A 15 -13.47 -7.72 -3.76
CA TYR A 15 -13.18 -7.76 -5.20
C TYR A 15 -12.93 -6.36 -5.76
N SER A 16 -11.86 -6.25 -6.55
CA SER A 16 -11.62 -5.06 -7.39
C SER A 16 -12.73 -4.94 -8.43
N HIS A 17 -12.94 -3.72 -8.95
CA HIS A 17 -13.89 -3.45 -10.03
C HIS A 17 -13.71 -4.43 -11.20
N GLU A 18 -12.47 -4.63 -11.65
CA GLU A 18 -12.16 -5.56 -12.76
C GLU A 18 -12.53 -7.02 -12.43
N GLN A 19 -12.33 -7.44 -11.19
CA GLN A 19 -12.66 -8.80 -10.75
C GLN A 19 -14.18 -9.00 -10.60
N CYS A 20 -14.88 -7.98 -10.11
CA CYS A 20 -16.33 -7.98 -9.97
C CYS A 20 -17.02 -8.10 -11.33
N CYS A 21 -16.45 -7.46 -12.36
CA CYS A 21 -17.04 -7.38 -13.70
C CYS A 21 -16.42 -8.38 -14.68
N TRP A 22 -15.59 -9.30 -14.20
CA TRP A 22 -14.94 -10.32 -15.03
C TRP A 22 -15.93 -11.30 -15.69
N THR A 23 -17.10 -11.51 -15.07
CA THR A 23 -18.11 -12.50 -15.52
C THR A 23 -19.26 -11.88 -16.33
N SER A 24 -19.36 -10.56 -16.43
CA SER A 24 -20.43 -9.93 -17.23
C SER A 24 -20.16 -10.13 -18.72
N ASN A 25 -21.14 -10.73 -19.42
CA ASN A 25 -21.10 -11.07 -20.85
C ASN A 25 -21.17 -9.83 -21.80
N GLU A 26 -20.98 -8.64 -21.25
CA GLU A 26 -21.13 -7.32 -21.89
C GLU A 26 -19.73 -6.72 -22.10
N THR A 27 -18.94 -7.28 -23.02
CA THR A 27 -17.54 -6.88 -23.27
C THR A 27 -17.40 -5.79 -24.34
N THR A 28 -18.20 -4.72 -24.26
CA THR A 28 -17.99 -3.53 -25.10
C THR A 28 -17.21 -2.49 -24.30
N PHE A 29 -16.18 -1.89 -24.91
CA PHE A 29 -15.31 -0.90 -24.27
C PHE A 29 -16.07 0.34 -23.72
N GLU A 30 -17.28 0.62 -24.23
CA GLU A 30 -18.17 1.69 -23.78
C GLU A 30 -18.99 1.38 -22.52
N ASP A 31 -19.16 0.10 -22.15
CA ASP A 31 -20.02 -0.32 -21.02
C ASP A 31 -19.26 -0.96 -19.85
N ARG A 32 -17.91 -0.90 -19.85
CA ARG A 32 -17.10 -1.34 -18.70
C ARG A 32 -17.52 -0.69 -17.38
N ASP A 33 -18.01 0.54 -17.42
CA ASP A 33 -18.39 1.32 -16.25
C ASP A 33 -19.83 1.02 -15.75
N LYS A 34 -20.63 0.25 -16.51
CA LYS A 34 -22.04 -0.07 -16.20
C LYS A 34 -22.21 -1.52 -15.75
N CYS A 35 -21.31 -1.99 -14.92
CA CYS A 35 -21.38 -3.32 -14.34
C CYS A 35 -22.51 -3.39 -13.29
N PRO A 36 -23.57 -4.21 -13.48
CA PRO A 36 -24.72 -4.22 -12.56
C PRO A 36 -24.37 -4.76 -11.17
N LEU A 37 -23.27 -5.51 -11.05
CA LEU A 37 -22.78 -6.01 -9.75
C LEU A 37 -21.96 -4.97 -8.97
N TRP A 38 -21.47 -3.93 -9.62
CA TRP A 38 -20.69 -2.88 -8.98
C TRP A 38 -21.60 -1.73 -8.57
N GLN A 39 -21.58 -1.39 -7.28
CA GLN A 39 -22.43 -0.36 -6.72
C GLN A 39 -21.57 0.76 -6.16
N LYS A 40 -21.85 2.00 -6.59
CA LYS A 40 -21.22 3.21 -6.06
C LYS A 40 -21.78 3.50 -4.67
N TRP A 41 -21.02 4.23 -3.85
CA TRP A 41 -21.45 4.57 -2.50
C TRP A 41 -22.76 5.37 -2.45
N SER A 42 -23.02 6.24 -3.44
CA SER A 42 -24.30 6.96 -3.54
C SER A 42 -25.50 6.05 -3.80
N GLU A 43 -25.32 5.01 -4.62
CA GLU A 43 -26.38 4.09 -5.00
C GLU A 43 -26.75 3.20 -3.81
N LEU A 44 -25.75 2.78 -3.03
CA LEU A 44 -25.93 1.96 -1.83
C LEU A 44 -26.56 2.72 -0.65
N LEU A 45 -26.27 4.01 -0.49
CA LEU A 45 -26.75 4.80 0.65
C LEU A 45 -28.05 5.58 0.37
N VAL A 46 -28.27 6.02 -0.87
CA VAL A 46 -29.38 6.92 -1.21
C VAL A 46 -30.31 6.33 -2.27
N ASN A 47 -30.02 5.13 -2.82
CA ASN A 47 -30.80 4.52 -3.91
C ASN A 47 -31.06 5.47 -5.08
N GLN A 48 -30.18 6.47 -5.27
CA GLN A 48 -30.32 7.52 -6.27
C GLN A 48 -28.98 7.72 -6.97
N SER A 49 -28.96 7.50 -8.28
CA SER A 49 -27.77 7.60 -9.14
C SER A 49 -27.51 9.03 -9.64
N GLU A 50 -28.55 9.85 -9.73
CA GLU A 50 -28.52 11.17 -10.37
C GLU A 50 -28.90 12.27 -9.37
N GLY A 51 -27.98 13.21 -9.11
CA GLY A 51 -28.25 14.38 -8.27
C GLY A 51 -26.99 14.96 -7.61
N ALA A 52 -27.02 16.26 -7.27
CA ALA A 52 -25.90 16.94 -6.61
C ALA A 52 -25.51 16.27 -5.27
N SER A 53 -26.49 15.76 -4.52
CA SER A 53 -26.28 15.01 -3.28
C SER A 53 -25.50 13.72 -3.51
N ALA A 54 -25.77 12.98 -4.58
CA ALA A 54 -25.07 11.74 -4.91
C ALA A 54 -23.58 11.98 -5.21
N TYR A 55 -23.23 13.03 -5.95
CA TYR A 55 -21.84 13.42 -6.20
C TYR A 55 -21.11 13.81 -4.92
N ILE A 56 -21.74 14.65 -4.08
CA ILE A 56 -21.16 15.09 -2.81
C ILE A 56 -20.89 13.88 -1.90
N LEU A 57 -21.82 12.93 -1.81
CA LEU A 57 -21.66 11.74 -0.99
C LEU A 57 -20.54 10.81 -1.47
N ASN A 58 -20.46 10.54 -2.79
CA ASN A 58 -19.35 9.75 -3.33
C ASN A 58 -18.01 10.40 -3.01
N TYR A 59 -17.90 11.72 -3.18
CA TYR A 59 -16.67 12.45 -2.90
C TYR A 59 -16.31 12.45 -1.41
N LEU A 60 -17.31 12.60 -0.53
CA LEU A 60 -17.12 12.52 0.92
C LEU A 60 -16.64 11.13 1.33
N MET A 61 -17.28 10.07 0.84
CA MET A 61 -16.90 8.68 1.11
C MET A 61 -15.49 8.37 0.59
N TYR A 62 -15.14 8.87 -0.59
CA TYR A 62 -13.78 8.76 -1.13
C TYR A 62 -12.74 9.37 -0.19
N ILE A 63 -12.96 10.60 0.28
CA ILE A 63 -12.06 11.29 1.21
C ILE A 63 -11.99 10.55 2.54
N LEU A 64 -13.13 10.12 3.09
CA LEU A 64 -13.19 9.42 4.37
C LEU A 64 -12.37 8.12 4.32
N TRP A 65 -12.53 7.31 3.28
CA TRP A 65 -11.74 6.09 3.11
C TRP A 65 -10.25 6.38 2.89
N ALA A 66 -9.91 7.41 2.10
CA ALA A 66 -8.52 7.80 1.90
C ALA A 66 -7.85 8.24 3.22
N LEU A 67 -8.53 9.05 4.03
CA LEU A 67 -8.04 9.48 5.34
C LEU A 67 -7.93 8.32 6.33
N LEU A 68 -8.89 7.40 6.34
CA LEU A 68 -8.87 6.22 7.20
C LEU A 68 -7.65 5.34 6.89
N PHE A 69 -7.38 5.04 5.61
CA PHE A 69 -6.20 4.26 5.23
C PHE A 69 -4.89 4.99 5.54
N ALA A 70 -4.83 6.30 5.31
CA ALA A 70 -3.66 7.11 5.65
C ALA A 70 -3.42 7.13 7.17
N PHE A 71 -4.48 7.29 7.96
CA PHE A 71 -4.41 7.29 9.42
C PHE A 71 -3.91 5.94 9.95
N LEU A 72 -4.49 4.83 9.48
CA LEU A 72 -4.05 3.48 9.85
C LEU A 72 -2.58 3.25 9.48
N ALA A 73 -2.14 3.68 8.29
CA ALA A 73 -0.76 3.57 7.87
C ALA A 73 0.18 4.34 8.81
N VAL A 74 -0.15 5.59 9.15
CA VAL A 74 0.66 6.42 10.06
C VAL A 74 0.68 5.82 11.47
N SER A 75 -0.48 5.43 12.01
CA SER A 75 -0.57 4.82 13.34
C SER A 75 0.26 3.55 13.43
N LEU A 76 0.23 2.69 12.40
CA LEU A 76 1.00 1.45 12.37
C LEU A 76 2.51 1.70 12.37
N VAL A 77 2.99 2.66 11.58
CA VAL A 77 4.42 3.06 11.60
C VAL A 77 4.80 3.64 12.96
N ARG A 78 3.98 4.55 13.51
CA ARG A 78 4.26 5.23 14.77
C ARG A 78 4.32 4.28 15.96
N VAL A 79 3.48 3.24 15.98
CA VAL A 79 3.40 2.28 17.10
C VAL A 79 4.52 1.24 17.01
N PHE A 80 4.79 0.69 15.82
CA PHE A 80 5.69 -0.45 15.71
C PHE A 80 7.12 -0.10 15.26
N ALA A 81 7.32 0.93 14.45
CA ALA A 81 8.63 1.27 13.88
C ALA A 81 8.75 2.76 13.52
N PRO A 82 8.90 3.67 14.50
CA PRO A 82 9.07 5.10 14.22
C PRO A 82 10.33 5.40 13.39
N TYR A 83 11.33 4.51 13.41
CA TYR A 83 12.55 4.60 12.61
C TYR A 83 12.35 4.29 11.12
N ALA A 84 11.21 3.72 10.73
CA ALA A 84 10.89 3.42 9.33
C ALA A 84 10.25 4.61 8.59
N CYS A 85 10.11 5.75 9.24
CA CYS A 85 9.58 6.97 8.64
C CYS A 85 10.47 7.48 7.50
N GLY A 86 9.87 7.76 6.34
CA GLY A 86 10.56 8.36 5.20
C GLY A 86 11.09 7.37 4.16
N SER A 87 11.80 7.91 3.17
CA SER A 87 12.31 7.16 2.02
C SER A 87 13.29 6.06 2.45
N GLY A 88 14.24 6.44 3.29
CA GLY A 88 15.22 5.53 3.85
C GLY A 88 16.52 5.38 3.05
N ILE A 89 16.61 6.02 1.87
CA ILE A 89 17.81 6.04 1.04
C ILE A 89 19.03 6.65 1.75
N PRO A 90 18.95 7.83 2.41
CA PRO A 90 20.14 8.42 3.02
C PRO A 90 20.70 7.54 4.15
N GLU A 91 19.83 6.86 4.90
CA GLU A 91 20.19 5.94 5.96
C GLU A 91 20.80 4.64 5.43
N ILE A 92 20.30 4.09 4.31
CA ILE A 92 20.96 2.96 3.65
C ILE A 92 22.37 3.35 3.22
N LYS A 93 22.53 4.57 2.66
CA LYS A 93 23.83 5.08 2.22
C LYS A 93 24.82 5.19 3.38
N THR A 94 24.40 5.67 4.55
CA THR A 94 25.28 5.73 5.74
C THR A 94 25.67 4.34 6.25
N ILE A 95 24.78 3.36 6.11
CA ILE A 95 25.06 1.96 6.49
C ILE A 95 26.08 1.31 5.56
N LEU A 96 25.97 1.56 4.25
CA LEU A 96 26.97 1.16 3.26
C LEU A 96 28.32 1.85 3.48
N SER A 97 28.32 3.13 3.87
CA SER A 97 29.55 3.88 4.22
C SER A 97 30.23 3.40 5.50
N GLY A 98 29.56 2.56 6.29
CA GLY A 98 30.16 1.83 7.39
C GLY A 98 29.57 2.09 8.77
N PHE A 99 28.54 2.93 8.86
CA PHE A 99 27.89 3.29 10.12
C PHE A 99 26.68 2.38 10.40
N ILE A 100 26.70 1.63 11.50
CA ILE A 100 25.65 0.64 11.78
C ILE A 100 24.52 1.27 12.61
N ILE A 101 23.37 1.49 11.98
CA ILE A 101 22.14 1.91 12.67
C ILE A 101 21.37 0.66 13.11
N ARG A 102 21.39 0.36 14.42
CA ARG A 102 20.69 -0.79 14.99
C ARG A 102 19.18 -0.65 14.82
N GLY A 103 18.52 -1.71 14.34
CA GLY A 103 17.06 -1.75 14.16
C GLY A 103 16.56 -1.23 12.81
N TYR A 104 17.41 -0.61 11.98
CA TYR A 104 17.00 -0.05 10.69
C TYR A 104 16.72 -1.13 9.63
N LEU A 105 17.63 -2.10 9.43
CA LEU A 105 17.41 -3.30 8.61
C LEU A 105 16.75 -4.46 9.37
N GLY A 106 15.90 -4.16 10.35
CA GLY A 106 15.17 -5.16 11.12
C GLY A 106 14.13 -5.92 10.27
N LYS A 107 13.87 -7.17 10.63
CA LYS A 107 12.77 -7.96 10.02
C LYS A 107 11.41 -7.29 10.25
N TRP A 108 11.22 -6.73 11.44
CA TRP A 108 10.01 -6.00 11.82
C TRP A 108 9.83 -4.71 11.03
N THR A 109 10.88 -3.91 10.84
CA THR A 109 10.80 -2.68 10.03
C THR A 109 10.48 -2.96 8.57
N LEU A 110 11.02 -4.05 7.99
CA LEU A 110 10.65 -4.52 6.65
C LEU A 110 9.15 -4.84 6.56
N LEU A 111 8.61 -5.65 7.48
CA LEU A 111 7.19 -6.05 7.47
C LEU A 111 6.25 -4.85 7.60
N ILE A 112 6.59 -3.93 8.49
CA ILE A 112 5.80 -2.70 8.69
C ILE A 112 5.84 -1.82 7.45
N LYS A 113 7.02 -1.66 6.84
CA LYS A 113 7.19 -0.80 5.66
C LYS A 113 6.44 -1.33 4.45
N THR A 114 6.42 -2.65 4.23
CA THR A 114 5.64 -3.25 3.13
C THR A 114 4.13 -3.07 3.34
N VAL A 115 3.61 -3.37 4.53
CA VAL A 115 2.18 -3.19 4.85
C VAL A 115 1.76 -1.72 4.73
N THR A 116 2.57 -0.81 5.28
CA THR A 116 2.31 0.64 5.21
C THR A 116 2.32 1.14 3.77
N LEU A 117 3.27 0.69 2.96
CA LEU A 117 3.34 1.09 1.54
C LEU A 117 2.08 0.68 0.79
N VAL A 118 1.56 -0.54 1.02
CA VAL A 118 0.30 -1.01 0.41
C VAL A 118 -0.88 -0.14 0.84
N LEU A 119 -0.98 0.22 2.13
CA LEU A 119 -2.04 1.09 2.64
C LEU A 119 -1.98 2.50 2.04
N VAL A 120 -0.78 3.07 1.90
CA VAL A 120 -0.54 4.39 1.32
C VAL A 120 -0.86 4.43 -0.18
N VAL A 121 -0.46 3.40 -0.92
CA VAL A 121 -0.83 3.26 -2.34
C VAL A 121 -2.35 3.10 -2.46
N SER A 122 -2.97 2.32 -1.57
CA SER A 122 -4.42 2.16 -1.52
C SER A 122 -5.13 3.47 -1.18
N SER A 123 -4.55 4.33 -0.33
CA SER A 123 -5.09 5.66 -0.01
C SER A 123 -4.94 6.67 -1.16
N GLY A 124 -4.25 6.34 -2.25
CA GLY A 124 -4.14 7.19 -3.44
C GLY A 124 -3.26 8.41 -3.23
N LEU A 125 -2.44 8.40 -2.18
CA LEU A 125 -1.43 9.44 -1.96
C LEU A 125 -0.37 9.31 -3.05
N SER A 126 -0.12 10.39 -3.79
CA SER A 126 0.96 10.47 -4.78
C SER A 126 2.32 10.64 -4.08
N LEU A 127 2.69 9.66 -3.27
CA LEU A 127 4.00 9.56 -2.63
C LEU A 127 4.91 8.72 -3.54
N GLY A 128 6.14 9.18 -3.77
CA GLY A 128 7.10 8.47 -4.61
C GLY A 128 7.41 7.07 -4.04
N LYS A 129 6.99 6.03 -4.75
CA LYS A 129 7.19 4.61 -4.37
C LYS A 129 8.64 4.14 -4.50
N GLU A 130 9.46 4.83 -5.29
CA GLU A 130 10.82 4.40 -5.64
C GLU A 130 11.74 4.29 -4.41
N GLY A 131 11.69 5.27 -3.50
CA GLY A 131 12.52 5.27 -2.29
C GLY A 131 12.21 4.14 -1.32
N PRO A 132 10.94 3.95 -0.92
CA PRO A 132 10.53 2.81 -0.10
C PRO A 132 10.82 1.45 -0.74
N LEU A 133 10.68 1.30 -2.06
CA LEU A 133 10.96 0.05 -2.77
C LEU A 133 12.43 -0.36 -2.67
N VAL A 134 13.36 0.59 -2.86
CA VAL A 134 14.80 0.32 -2.72
C VAL A 134 15.15 -0.11 -1.29
N HIS A 135 14.53 0.52 -0.28
CA HIS A 135 14.75 0.11 1.12
C HIS A 135 14.23 -1.31 1.41
N VAL A 136 13.06 -1.66 0.86
CA VAL A 136 12.51 -3.02 1.01
C VAL A 136 13.43 -4.05 0.36
N ALA A 137 13.96 -3.77 -0.83
CA ALA A 137 14.92 -4.64 -1.51
C ALA A 137 16.21 -4.87 -0.70
N CYS A 138 16.80 -3.80 -0.17
CA CYS A 138 17.98 -3.85 0.70
C CYS A 138 17.72 -4.66 1.98
N CYS A 139 16.56 -4.45 2.62
CA CYS A 139 16.18 -5.21 3.81
C CYS A 139 15.95 -6.71 3.50
N CYS A 140 15.39 -7.04 2.33
CA CYS A 140 15.28 -8.42 1.86
C CYS A 140 16.67 -9.05 1.67
N GLY A 141 17.61 -8.34 1.03
CA GLY A 141 19.00 -8.79 0.86
C GLY A 141 19.68 -9.09 2.20
N ASN A 142 19.50 -8.22 3.20
CA ASN A 142 20.01 -8.46 4.55
C ASN A 142 19.32 -9.65 5.25
N PHE A 143 18.01 -9.84 5.06
CA PHE A 143 17.29 -11.00 5.58
C PHE A 143 17.83 -12.31 5.01
N PHE A 144 17.98 -12.41 3.68
CA PHE A 144 18.55 -13.59 3.03
C PHE A 144 20.01 -13.82 3.45
N SER A 145 20.81 -12.75 3.53
CA SER A 145 22.21 -12.82 4.00
C SER A 145 22.31 -13.33 5.45
N SER A 146 21.34 -13.01 6.29
CA SER A 146 21.27 -13.52 7.68
C SER A 146 20.95 -15.02 7.77
N LEU A 147 20.29 -15.59 6.76
CA LEU A 147 19.97 -17.01 6.71
C LEU A 147 21.22 -17.88 6.43
N PHE A 148 22.21 -17.31 5.74
CA PHE A 148 23.47 -17.98 5.46
C PHE A 148 24.56 -17.60 6.49
N SER A 149 24.94 -18.56 7.33
CA SER A 149 26.03 -18.46 8.32
C SER A 149 27.34 -17.88 7.74
N LYS A 150 27.61 -18.14 6.45
CA LYS A 150 28.79 -17.63 5.70
C LYS A 150 28.83 -16.10 5.58
N TYR A 151 27.67 -15.44 5.51
CA TYR A 151 27.53 -13.98 5.41
C TYR A 151 27.14 -13.34 6.74
N SER A 152 26.38 -14.06 7.58
CA SER A 152 25.96 -13.56 8.90
C SER A 152 27.13 -13.24 9.84
N LYS A 153 28.27 -13.94 9.72
CA LYS A 153 29.44 -13.78 10.60
C LYS A 153 30.43 -12.70 10.15
N ASN A 154 30.28 -12.14 8.94
CA ASN A 154 31.22 -11.16 8.40
C ASN A 154 30.48 -9.92 7.91
N GLU A 155 30.51 -8.85 8.72
CA GLU A 155 29.74 -7.63 8.43
C GLU A 155 30.19 -6.92 7.15
N GLY A 156 31.46 -7.06 6.75
CA GLY A 156 31.96 -6.54 5.47
C GLY A 156 31.29 -7.20 4.27
N LYS A 157 31.27 -8.54 4.23
CA LYS A 157 30.57 -9.31 3.18
C LYS A 157 29.05 -9.15 3.23
N ARG A 158 28.49 -8.88 4.41
CA ARG A 158 27.05 -8.60 4.56
C ARG A 158 26.67 -7.27 3.89
N ARG A 159 27.55 -6.26 3.90
CA ARG A 159 27.34 -4.96 3.23
C ARG A 159 27.43 -5.06 1.71
N GLU A 160 28.22 -5.98 1.17
CA GLU A 160 28.33 -6.20 -0.28
C GLU A 160 27.05 -6.79 -0.90
N VAL A 161 26.22 -7.47 -0.09
CA VAL A 161 25.01 -8.18 -0.53
C VAL A 161 23.72 -7.38 -0.22
N SER A 162 23.82 -6.33 0.59
CA SER A 162 22.67 -5.50 1.02
C SER A 162 22.44 -4.31 0.10
#